data_AF-Q3T2K7-F1
#
_entry.id   AF-Q3T2K7-F1
#
_cell.length_a   1.000
_cell.length_b   1.000
_cell.length_c   1.000
_cell.angle_alpha   90.00
_cell.angle_beta   90.00
_cell.angle_gamma   90.00
#
_symmetry.space_group_name_H-M   'P 1'
#
loop_
_entity.id
_entity.type
_entity.pdbx_description
1 polymer ?
#
loop_
_entity_poly.entity_id
_entity_poly.type
_entity_poly.pdbx_seq_one_letter_code
_entity_poly.pdbx_strand_id
1 'polypeptide(L)'
;VKRNRPGAQHDVMLMKEWLGQCQFEHTSCIDPDKMELLGKITSFRDGLNEIKDEIGCCLVTLMSHGENGFIKMKDDERVSLEDIFEMFNNKNCPALQEKPKIFIIQACRGEKRDSGVETDDEPMDSDDISEKR
;
A
#
# COMPACT_ATOMS: atom_id res chain seq x y z
N VAL A 1 -4.47 -16.85 2.30
CA VAL A 1 -5.21 -16.09 1.28
C VAL A 1 -6.55 -16.79 1.06
N LYS A 2 -7.58 -16.39 1.79
CA LYS A 2 -8.90 -17.06 1.72
C LYS A 2 -9.62 -16.81 0.39
N ARG A 3 -10.59 -17.70 0.14
CA ARG A 3 -11.55 -17.68 -0.99
C ARG A 3 -12.10 -16.26 -1.19
N ASN A 4 -12.22 -15.83 -2.45
CA ASN A 4 -12.79 -14.56 -2.96
C ASN A 4 -11.81 -13.43 -3.31
N ARG A 5 -10.49 -13.61 -3.14
CA ARG A 5 -9.47 -12.74 -3.78
C ARG A 5 -8.50 -13.56 -4.64
N PRO A 6 -8.94 -14.11 -5.79
CA PRO A 6 -8.07 -14.87 -6.68
C PRO A 6 -6.89 -13.98 -7.12
N GLY A 7 -5.69 -14.55 -7.21
CA GLY A 7 -4.47 -13.82 -7.55
C GLY A 7 -3.77 -13.13 -6.38
N ALA A 8 -4.43 -12.88 -5.25
CA ALA A 8 -3.80 -12.16 -4.13
C ALA A 8 -2.56 -12.88 -3.55
N GLN A 9 -2.48 -14.21 -3.68
CA GLN A 9 -1.27 -14.95 -3.29
C GLN A 9 -0.08 -14.62 -4.19
N HIS A 10 -0.33 -14.37 -5.47
CA HIS A 10 0.70 -13.96 -6.42
C HIS A 10 1.15 -12.52 -6.13
N ASP A 11 0.21 -11.61 -5.84
CA ASP A 11 0.54 -10.24 -5.41
C ASP A 11 1.45 -10.25 -4.17
N VAL A 12 1.13 -11.07 -3.16
CA VAL A 12 1.97 -11.23 -1.95
C VAL A 12 3.36 -11.72 -2.30
N MET A 13 3.49 -12.67 -3.23
CA MET A 13 4.78 -13.22 -3.65
C MET A 13 5.64 -12.13 -4.32
N LEU A 14 5.07 -11.43 -5.31
CA LEU A 14 5.76 -10.36 -6.04
C LEU A 14 6.17 -9.22 -5.10
N MET A 15 5.28 -8.82 -4.18
CA MET A 15 5.59 -7.79 -3.19
C MET A 15 6.76 -8.19 -2.28
N LYS A 16 6.82 -9.44 -1.83
CA LYS A 16 7.93 -9.93 -0.99
C LYS A 16 9.26 -9.92 -1.75
N GLU A 17 9.23 -10.39 -2.99
CA GLU A 17 10.41 -10.37 -3.84
C GLU A 17 10.90 -8.95 -4.09
N TRP A 18 9.99 -8.05 -4.48
CA TRP A 18 10.30 -6.65 -4.74
C TRP A 18 10.82 -5.92 -3.50
N LEU A 19 10.19 -6.10 -2.34
CA LEU A 19 10.68 -5.52 -1.08
C LEU A 19 12.09 -6.02 -0.74
N GLY A 20 12.38 -7.29 -0.99
CA GLY A 20 13.72 -7.84 -0.83
C GLY A 20 14.75 -7.20 -1.77
N GLN A 21 14.40 -7.01 -3.05
CA GLN A 21 15.25 -6.34 -4.03
C GLN A 21 15.51 -4.87 -3.66
N CYS A 22 14.52 -4.20 -3.06
CA CYS A 22 14.64 -2.85 -2.52
C CYS A 22 15.29 -2.79 -1.13
N GLN A 23 15.81 -3.90 -0.61
CA GLN A 23 16.51 -3.99 0.68
C GLN A 23 15.66 -3.60 1.90
N PHE A 24 14.34 -3.73 1.80
CA PHE A 24 13.47 -3.57 2.96
C PHE A 24 13.51 -4.80 3.87
N GLU A 25 13.68 -4.55 5.16
CA GLU A 25 13.23 -5.50 6.18
C GLU A 25 11.70 -5.50 6.22
N HIS A 26 11.08 -6.66 5.97
CA HIS A 26 9.65 -6.74 5.81
C HIS A 26 9.04 -7.92 6.59
N THR A 27 7.79 -7.73 7.00
CA THR A 27 6.97 -8.78 7.61
C THR A 27 5.65 -8.89 6.85
N SER A 28 4.99 -10.05 6.94
CA SER A 28 3.69 -10.27 6.28
C SER A 28 2.63 -10.71 7.28
N CYS A 29 1.43 -10.17 7.12
CA CYS A 29 0.23 -10.57 7.85
C CYS A 29 -0.82 -11.03 6.83
N ILE A 30 -1.29 -12.28 6.95
CA ILE A 30 -2.15 -12.91 5.94
C ILE A 30 -3.48 -13.28 6.58
N ASP A 31 -4.58 -12.84 5.96
CA ASP A 31 -5.96 -13.04 6.40
C ASP A 31 -6.24 -12.68 7.88
N PRO A 32 -5.76 -11.53 8.41
CA PRO A 32 -6.03 -11.16 9.79
C PRO A 32 -7.49 -10.78 10.03
N ASP A 33 -7.95 -10.93 11.27
CA ASP A 33 -9.10 -10.18 11.77
C ASP A 33 -8.74 -8.72 12.09
N LYS A 34 -9.73 -7.93 12.50
CA LYS A 34 -9.52 -6.51 12.82
C LYS A 34 -8.54 -6.30 13.96
N MET A 35 -8.64 -7.09 15.03
CA MET A 35 -7.77 -6.96 16.20
C MET A 35 -6.34 -7.37 15.86
N GLU A 36 -6.18 -8.46 15.11
CA GLU A 36 -4.88 -8.92 14.62
C GLU A 36 -4.21 -7.88 13.72
N LEU A 37 -4.96 -7.29 12.78
CA LEU A 37 -4.44 -6.26 11.87
C LEU A 37 -3.97 -5.03 12.65
N LEU A 38 -4.84 -4.45 13.49
CA LEU A 38 -4.50 -3.25 14.26
C LEU A 38 -3.36 -3.53 15.24
N GLY A 39 -3.33 -4.72 15.85
CA GLY A 39 -2.22 -5.16 16.70
C GLY A 39 -0.92 -5.22 15.92
N LYS A 40 -0.91 -5.82 14.71
CA LYS A 40 0.30 -5.90 13.87
C LYS A 40 0.79 -4.53 13.40
N ILE A 41 -0.10 -3.63 13.00
CA ILE A 41 0.27 -2.27 12.61
C ILE A 41 0.84 -1.50 13.81
N THR A 42 0.22 -1.65 14.98
CA THR A 42 0.68 -1.05 16.25
C THR A 42 2.08 -1.53 16.59
N SER A 43 2.30 -2.85 16.63
CA SER A 43 3.62 -3.42 16.93
C SER A 43 4.68 -3.03 15.91
N PHE A 44 4.32 -2.93 14.62
CA PHE A 44 5.23 -2.47 13.58
C PHE A 44 5.64 -1.01 13.80
N ARG A 45 4.69 -0.11 14.02
CA ARG A 45 4.95 1.29 14.36
C ARG A 45 5.83 1.43 15.60
N ASP A 46 5.49 0.70 16.66
CA ASP A 46 6.24 0.78 17.93
C ASP A 46 7.66 0.26 17.74
N GLY A 47 7.83 -0.83 16.98
CA GLY A 47 9.16 -1.31 16.59
C GLY A 47 9.98 -0.27 15.83
N LEU A 48 9.37 0.47 14.88
CA LEU A 48 10.07 1.56 14.19
C LEU A 48 10.56 2.64 15.17
N ASN A 49 9.77 2.96 16.20
CA ASN A 49 10.16 3.93 17.22
C ASN A 49 11.31 3.45 18.14
N GLU A 50 11.59 2.14 18.16
CA GLU A 50 12.67 1.53 18.94
C GLU A 50 13.97 1.33 18.14
N ILE A 51 13.92 1.43 16.82
CA ILE A 51 15.10 1.32 15.94
C ILE A 51 16.06 2.49 16.24
N LYS A 52 17.33 2.14 16.50
CA LYS A 52 18.39 3.12 16.79
C LYS A 52 19.14 3.57 15.54
N ASP A 53 19.13 2.74 14.49
CA ASP A 53 19.75 3.04 13.22
C ASP A 53 18.88 3.99 12.38
N GLU A 54 19.46 4.56 11.32
CA GLU A 54 18.71 5.48 10.46
C GLU A 54 17.66 4.73 9.62
N ILE A 55 16.42 5.20 9.72
CA ILE A 55 15.32 4.74 8.86
C ILE A 55 15.22 5.68 7.66
N GLY A 56 15.46 5.15 6.46
CA GLY A 56 15.34 5.92 5.22
C GLY A 56 13.89 6.20 4.82
N CYS A 57 13.01 5.21 4.96
CA CYS A 57 11.58 5.33 4.65
C CYS A 57 10.77 4.18 5.27
N CYS A 58 9.45 4.30 5.22
CA CYS A 58 8.52 3.24 5.60
C CYS A 58 7.56 2.93 4.45
N LEU A 59 7.26 1.65 4.25
CA LEU A 59 6.29 1.19 3.26
C LEU A 59 5.31 0.20 3.91
N VAL A 60 4.01 0.48 3.78
CA VAL A 60 2.92 -0.37 4.25
C VAL A 60 2.03 -0.74 3.06
N THR A 61 1.85 -2.03 2.82
CA THR A 61 0.96 -2.53 1.76
C THR A 61 -0.25 -3.22 2.36
N LEU A 62 -1.45 -2.73 2.02
CA LEU A 62 -2.73 -3.26 2.49
C LEU A 62 -3.51 -3.80 1.30
N MET A 63 -3.86 -5.09 1.35
CA MET A 63 -4.56 -5.77 0.25
C MET A 63 -5.79 -6.50 0.78
N SER A 64 -6.99 -5.99 0.45
CA SER A 64 -8.26 -6.59 0.89
C SER A 64 -9.41 -6.23 -0.06
N HIS A 65 -10.62 -6.68 0.26
CA HIS A 65 -11.81 -5.97 -0.18
C HIS A 65 -11.89 -4.61 0.54
N GLY A 66 -12.66 -3.69 -0.01
CA GLY A 66 -12.80 -2.37 0.57
C GLY A 66 -14.01 -1.63 0.02
N GLU A 67 -14.11 -0.40 0.47
CA GLU A 67 -15.03 0.63 0.00
C GLU A 67 -14.35 2.00 0.18
N ASN A 68 -15.05 3.10 -0.10
CA ASN A 68 -14.44 4.41 -0.02
C ASN A 68 -13.93 4.74 1.40
N GLY A 69 -12.60 4.77 1.56
CA GLY A 69 -11.93 5.11 2.83
C GLY A 69 -11.69 3.94 3.79
N PHE A 70 -12.15 2.72 3.46
CA PHE A 70 -12.09 1.57 4.37
C PHE A 70 -11.61 0.30 3.68
N ILE A 71 -10.93 -0.54 4.46
CA ILE A 71 -10.67 -1.95 4.13
C ILE A 71 -11.60 -2.86 4.93
N LYS A 72 -12.09 -3.90 4.29
CA LYS A 72 -12.99 -4.90 4.91
C LYS A 72 -12.19 -6.04 5.49
N MET A 73 -12.62 -6.49 6.67
CA MET A 73 -12.11 -7.68 7.35
C MET A 73 -13.02 -8.87 7.06
N LYS A 74 -12.57 -10.06 7.50
CA LYS A 74 -13.26 -11.32 7.23
C LYS A 74 -14.69 -11.40 7.78
N ASP A 75 -14.98 -10.67 8.85
CA ASP A 75 -16.29 -10.68 9.54
C ASP A 75 -17.14 -9.44 9.18
N ASP A 76 -16.92 -8.87 7.99
CA ASP A 76 -17.53 -7.62 7.46
C ASP A 76 -17.28 -6.36 8.31
N GLU A 77 -16.43 -6.47 9.34
CA GLU A 77 -15.87 -5.33 10.03
C GLU A 77 -15.04 -4.47 9.08
N ARG A 78 -15.02 -3.16 9.35
CA ARG A 78 -14.31 -2.16 8.56
C ARG A 78 -13.19 -1.55 9.39
N VAL A 79 -12.08 -1.27 8.73
CA VAL A 79 -10.96 -0.49 9.29
C VAL A 79 -10.75 0.73 8.42
N SER A 80 -10.78 1.89 9.08
CA SER A 80 -10.53 3.20 8.46
C SER A 80 -9.08 3.29 8.02
N LEU A 81 -8.86 3.70 6.77
CA LEU A 81 -7.53 3.99 6.27
C LEU A 81 -6.94 5.23 6.97
N GLU A 82 -7.79 6.20 7.33
CA GLU A 82 -7.37 7.40 8.05
C GLU A 82 -6.81 7.05 9.44
N ASP A 83 -7.46 6.13 10.17
CA ASP A 83 -6.98 5.67 11.47
C ASP A 83 -5.60 5.02 11.33
N ILE A 84 -5.40 4.22 10.28
CA ILE A 84 -4.09 3.62 9.98
C ILE A 84 -3.05 4.70 9.66
N PHE A 85 -3.38 5.70 8.84
CA PHE A 85 -2.45 6.77 8.50
C PHE A 85 -2.08 7.61 9.73
N GLU A 86 -3.04 7.86 10.63
CA GLU A 86 -2.81 8.60 11.86
C GLU A 86 -1.77 7.90 12.75
N MET A 87 -1.73 6.56 12.77
CA MET A 87 -0.72 5.79 13.52
C MET A 87 0.72 6.12 13.09
N PHE A 88 0.95 6.58 11.86
CA PHE A 88 2.27 6.91 11.33
C PHE A 88 2.54 8.42 11.20
N ASN A 89 1.68 9.27 11.76
CA ASN A 89 1.93 10.71 11.76
C ASN A 89 3.15 11.08 12.63
N ASN A 90 3.58 12.34 12.57
CA ASN A 90 4.78 12.81 13.29
C ASN A 90 4.68 12.68 14.82
N LYS A 91 3.47 12.65 15.38
CA LYS A 91 3.23 12.49 16.81
C LYS A 91 3.32 11.01 17.23
N ASN A 92 2.72 10.12 16.45
CA ASN A 92 2.53 8.71 16.79
C ASN A 92 3.70 7.83 16.31
N CYS A 93 4.42 8.24 15.28
CA CYS A 93 5.65 7.57 14.82
C CYS A 93 6.80 8.58 14.63
N PRO A 94 7.41 9.06 15.73
CA PRO A 94 8.52 10.02 15.67
C PRO A 94 9.70 9.54 14.83
N ALA A 95 9.97 8.23 14.76
CA ALA A 95 11.06 7.67 13.96
C ALA A 95 10.92 7.93 12.45
N LEU A 96 9.72 8.29 11.98
CA LEU A 96 9.46 8.65 10.58
C LEU A 96 9.27 10.15 10.37
N GLN A 97 9.58 11.01 11.35
CA GLN A 97 9.54 12.46 11.15
C GLN A 97 10.49 12.85 10.01
N GLU A 98 9.99 13.67 9.08
CA GLU A 98 10.71 14.09 7.87
C GLU A 98 11.14 12.94 6.93
N LYS A 99 10.71 11.71 7.21
CA LYS A 99 10.92 10.53 6.35
C LYS A 99 9.65 10.22 5.53
N PRO A 100 9.80 9.72 4.28
CA PRO A 100 8.67 9.35 3.45
C PRO A 100 7.93 8.12 4.01
N LYS A 101 6.59 8.19 3.93
CA LYS A 101 5.64 7.18 4.42
C LYS A 101 4.77 6.72 3.26
N ILE A 102 5.06 5.53 2.74
CA ILE A 102 4.48 5.02 1.50
C ILE A 102 3.38 4.02 1.85
N PHE A 103 2.16 4.27 1.38
CA PHE A 103 1.04 3.34 1.54
C PHE A 103 0.57 2.86 0.17
N ILE A 104 0.58 1.55 -0.02
CA ILE A 104 0.02 0.89 -1.22
C ILE A 104 -1.26 0.19 -0.80
N ILE A 105 -2.40 0.68 -1.32
CA ILE A 105 -3.72 0.16 -0.96
C ILE A 105 -4.33 -0.52 -2.17
N GLN A 106 -4.39 -1.84 -2.15
CA GLN A 106 -5.12 -2.62 -3.15
C GLN A 106 -6.45 -3.08 -2.57
N ALA A 107 -7.47 -2.25 -2.77
CA ALA A 107 -8.84 -2.50 -2.35
C ALA A 107 -9.84 -1.73 -3.22
N CYS A 108 -11.06 -2.23 -3.33
CA CYS A 108 -12.15 -1.50 -3.97
C CYS A 108 -12.43 -0.18 -3.23
N ARG A 109 -12.83 0.85 -3.96
CA ARG A 109 -13.25 2.16 -3.40
C ARG A 109 -14.75 2.42 -3.55
N GLY A 110 -15.49 1.39 -3.95
CA GLY A 110 -16.89 1.46 -4.37
C GLY A 110 -17.12 0.54 -5.58
N GLU A 111 -18.35 0.55 -6.09
CA GLU A 111 -18.78 -0.35 -7.17
C GLU A 111 -18.81 0.34 -8.54
N LYS A 112 -18.60 1.66 -8.58
CA LYS A 112 -18.63 2.45 -9.82
C LYS A 112 -17.46 2.04 -10.70
N ARG A 113 -17.77 1.61 -11.92
CA ARG A 113 -16.79 1.32 -12.97
C ARG A 113 -16.46 2.60 -13.74
N ASP A 114 -15.20 2.73 -14.12
CA ASP A 114 -14.79 3.70 -15.13
C ASP A 114 -15.09 3.11 -16.51
N SER A 115 -15.83 3.83 -17.35
CA SER A 115 -16.15 3.41 -18.71
C SER A 115 -15.00 3.64 -19.69
N GLY A 116 -13.96 4.37 -19.27
CA GLY A 116 -12.94 4.88 -20.17
C GLY A 116 -13.49 5.96 -21.10
N VAL A 117 -12.61 6.41 -21.99
CA VAL A 117 -12.90 7.36 -23.05
C VAL A 117 -12.26 6.81 -24.33
N GLU A 118 -12.99 6.86 -25.44
CA GLU A 118 -12.42 6.53 -26.74
C GLU A 118 -11.50 7.68 -27.19
N THR A 119 -10.28 7.34 -27.60
CA THR A 119 -9.31 8.29 -28.13
C THR A 119 -9.09 8.00 -29.60
N ASP A 120 -9.07 9.03 -30.43
CA ASP A 120 -8.63 8.89 -31.81
C ASP A 120 -7.15 8.47 -31.81
N ASP A 121 -6.81 7.42 -32.56
CA ASP A 121 -5.43 6.96 -32.78
C ASP A 121 -4.68 8.02 -33.61
N GLU A 122 -4.42 9.21 -33.05
CA GLU A 122 -3.47 10.12 -33.67
C GLU A 122 -2.07 9.55 -33.47
N PRO A 123 -1.34 9.22 -34.56
CA PRO A 123 0.05 8.80 -34.41
C PRO A 123 0.80 9.92 -33.71
N MET A 124 1.49 9.60 -32.60
CA MET A 124 2.46 10.52 -32.03
C MET A 124 3.43 10.89 -33.16
N ASP A 125 3.39 12.13 -33.64
CA ASP A 125 4.46 12.68 -34.45
C ASP A 125 5.73 12.53 -33.63
N SER A 126 6.58 11.58 -34.01
CA SER A 126 7.92 11.48 -33.46
C SER A 126 8.60 12.81 -33.79
N ASP A 127 8.94 13.59 -32.77
CA ASP A 127 9.78 14.78 -32.92
C ASP A 127 11.04 14.38 -33.70
N ASP A 128 11.03 14.61 -35.02
CA ASP A 128 12.19 14.43 -35.87
C ASP A 128 13.16 15.55 -35.53
N ILE A 129 14.09 15.25 -34.60
CA ILE A 129 15.27 16.06 -34.35
C ILE A 129 16.22 15.83 -35.54
N SER A 130 15.82 16.28 -36.72
CA SER A 130 16.69 16.41 -37.88
C SER A 130 16.94 17.89 -38.18
N GLU A 131 18.11 18.31 -37.71
CA GLU A 131 18.91 19.43 -38.20
C GLU A 131 18.32 20.86 -38.15
N LYS A 132 18.68 21.59 -37.09
CA LYS A 132 19.15 22.98 -37.25
C LYS A 132 20.62 23.05 -36.85
N ARG A 133 21.50 22.87 -37.85
CA ARG A 133 22.84 23.45 -37.86
C ARG A 133 22.76 24.90 -38.31
#